data_AF-A0A7S4QZN9-F1
#
_entry.id   AF-A0A7S4QZN9-F1
#
_cell.length_a   1.000
_cell.length_b   1.000
_cell.length_c   1.000
_cell.angle_alpha   90.00
_cell.angle_beta   90.00
_cell.angle_gamma   90.00
#
_symmetry.space_group_name_H-M   'P 1'
#
loop_
_entity.id
_entity.type
_entity.pdbx_description
1 polymer ?
#
loop_
_entity_poly.entity_id
_entity_poly.type
_entity_poly.pdbx_seq_one_letter_code
_entity_poly.pdbx_strand_id
1 'polypeptide(L)'
;CGKPTWNGQPNEYCGKACKVAHKPKQVFGAHVDQAKFQELEQQFQSKWKDGGSPPRIKSIWYVQDDNLLQRHLKYCQSIGDVPLKGHGKNPGNQQRRFHATKLGCSFRGKPCTSSNCFVCSIIRTGFKTSKAGASAGTRYGAGAYCSATSSKAYHYGKQAMFIVGVACGVADVSGSSGALPGGTHSRIVNNSDDECVVFDDSAMIPKYLLLF
;
A
#
# COMPACT_ATOMS: atom_id res chain seq x y z
N CYS A 1 26.44 11.83 9.73
CA CYS A 1 26.85 13.24 9.95
C CYS A 1 28.37 13.45 9.88
N GLY A 2 29.18 12.41 9.56
CA GLY A 2 30.64 12.54 9.45
C GLY A 2 31.41 12.66 10.78
N LYS A 3 30.72 12.62 11.92
CA LYS A 3 31.36 12.66 13.26
C LYS A 3 31.69 11.24 13.76
N PRO A 4 32.77 11.05 14.54
CA PRO A 4 33.06 9.79 15.20
C PRO A 4 31.94 9.38 16.16
N THR A 5 31.88 8.10 16.49
CA THR A 5 30.89 7.55 17.42
C THR A 5 31.19 7.99 18.85
N TRP A 6 30.15 8.13 19.69
CA TRP A 6 30.28 8.68 21.05
C TRP A 6 31.21 7.84 21.94
N ASN A 7 31.39 6.56 21.63
CA ASN A 7 32.21 5.60 22.36
C ASN A 7 33.37 5.02 21.53
N GLY A 8 33.65 5.56 20.34
CA GLY A 8 34.69 5.06 19.44
C GLY A 8 34.44 3.67 18.84
N GLN A 9 33.29 3.03 19.10
CA GLN A 9 32.96 1.72 18.56
C GLN A 9 32.38 1.82 17.14
N PRO A 10 32.65 0.84 16.26
CA PRO A 10 32.04 0.77 14.94
C PRO A 10 30.51 0.57 15.05
N ASN A 11 29.77 1.14 14.08
CA ASN A 11 28.31 1.09 13.98
C ASN A 11 27.50 1.78 15.10
N GLU A 12 28.15 2.57 15.96
CA GLU A 12 27.49 3.40 16.97
C GLU A 12 27.13 4.81 16.44
N TYR A 13 26.36 5.56 17.22
CA TYR A 13 25.95 6.92 16.84
C TYR A 13 26.93 7.98 17.35
N CYS A 14 26.97 9.15 16.71
CA CYS A 14 27.75 10.28 17.22
C CYS A 14 27.22 10.84 18.56
N GLY A 15 26.00 10.46 18.94
CA GLY A 15 25.28 10.94 20.12
C GLY A 15 23.77 10.72 19.98
N LYS A 16 23.00 11.10 21.02
CA LYS A 16 21.54 10.92 21.07
C LYS A 16 20.82 11.56 19.88
N ALA A 17 21.23 12.76 19.48
CA ALA A 17 20.65 13.44 18.32
C ALA A 17 20.84 12.64 17.02
N CYS A 18 22.03 12.10 16.79
CA CYS A 18 22.31 11.22 15.65
C CYS A 18 21.46 9.94 15.70
N LYS A 19 21.28 9.34 16.88
CA LYS A 19 20.45 8.15 17.07
C LYS A 19 18.97 8.41 16.78
N VAL A 20 18.43 9.54 17.24
CA VAL A 20 17.04 9.95 16.99
C VAL A 20 16.83 10.36 15.54
N ALA A 21 17.81 11.04 14.93
CA ALA A 21 17.75 11.45 13.53
C ALA A 21 17.99 10.28 12.55
N HIS A 22 18.60 9.19 13.01
CA HIS A 22 18.84 8.02 12.19
C HIS A 22 17.52 7.33 11.85
N LYS A 23 17.12 7.47 10.60
CA LYS A 23 16.04 6.68 10.02
C LYS A 23 16.68 5.47 9.37
N PRO A 24 16.38 4.23 9.82
CA PRO A 24 16.89 3.04 9.17
C PRO A 24 16.54 3.08 7.69
N LYS A 25 17.53 2.80 6.84
CA LYS A 25 17.34 2.79 5.39
C LYS A 25 16.31 1.73 5.06
N GLN A 26 15.23 2.13 4.39
CA GLN A 26 14.23 1.19 3.88
C GLN A 26 14.86 0.44 2.72
N VAL A 27 15.26 -0.80 2.96
CA VAL A 27 15.87 -1.65 1.94
C VAL A 27 14.77 -2.52 1.34
N PHE A 28 14.54 -2.37 0.03
CA PHE A 28 13.61 -3.24 -0.68
C PHE A 28 13.93 -4.71 -0.42
N GLY A 29 12.92 -5.51 -0.12
CA GLY A 29 13.06 -6.92 0.15
C GLY A 29 13.60 -7.26 1.53
N ALA A 30 13.88 -6.28 2.39
CA ALA A 30 14.21 -6.52 3.79
C ALA A 30 12.94 -6.55 4.67
N HIS A 31 13.05 -7.24 5.80
CA HIS A 31 12.07 -7.11 6.87
C HIS A 31 12.06 -5.67 7.40
N VAL A 32 10.88 -5.22 7.81
CA VAL A 32 10.77 -4.00 8.62
C VAL A 32 11.38 -4.25 10.01
N ASP A 33 11.91 -3.21 10.63
CA ASP A 33 12.35 -3.30 12.03
C ASP A 33 11.15 -3.47 12.99
N GLN A 34 11.45 -3.78 14.26
CA GLN A 34 10.43 -4.08 15.27
C GLN A 34 9.45 -2.92 15.50
N ALA A 35 9.93 -1.68 15.52
CA ALA A 35 9.08 -0.52 15.76
C ALA A 35 8.11 -0.30 14.58
N LYS A 36 8.61 -0.46 13.35
CA LYS A 36 7.79 -0.40 12.15
C LYS A 36 6.81 -1.57 12.06
N PHE A 37 7.22 -2.77 12.49
CA PHE A 37 6.32 -3.92 12.57
C PHE A 37 5.12 -3.60 13.45
N GLN A 38 5.36 -3.10 14.67
CA GLN A 38 4.33 -2.74 15.64
C GLN A 38 3.40 -1.64 15.12
N GLU A 39 3.94 -0.60 14.47
CA GLU A 39 3.12 0.46 13.84
C GLU A 39 2.16 -0.11 12.80
N LEU A 40 2.67 -0.94 11.90
CA LEU A 40 1.88 -1.49 10.78
C LEU A 40 0.90 -2.57 11.25
N GLU A 41 1.27 -3.35 12.27
CA GLU A 41 0.37 -4.29 12.94
C GLU A 41 -0.77 -3.56 13.64
N GLN A 42 -0.48 -2.48 14.40
CA GLN A 42 -1.52 -1.66 15.02
C GLN A 42 -2.44 -1.02 13.98
N GLN A 43 -1.90 -0.55 12.85
CA GLN A 43 -2.71 -0.05 11.74
C GLN A 43 -3.63 -1.14 11.18
N PHE A 44 -3.11 -2.36 10.97
CA PHE A 44 -3.89 -3.51 10.49
C PHE A 44 -5.01 -3.89 11.48
N GLN A 45 -4.69 -4.00 12.76
CA GLN A 45 -5.63 -4.39 13.83
C GLN A 45 -6.72 -3.33 14.04
N SER A 46 -6.36 -2.04 14.13
CA SER A 46 -7.33 -0.95 14.34
C SER A 46 -8.34 -0.79 13.18
N LYS A 47 -7.98 -1.30 12.01
CA LYS A 47 -8.81 -1.32 10.80
C LYS A 47 -9.46 -2.67 10.53
N TRP A 48 -9.31 -3.64 11.43
CA TRP A 48 -10.06 -4.89 11.39
C TRP A 48 -11.46 -4.63 11.92
N LYS A 49 -12.49 -4.79 11.07
CA LYS A 49 -13.89 -4.47 11.43
C LYS A 49 -14.81 -5.69 11.38
N ASP A 50 -14.27 -6.85 11.05
CA ASP A 50 -15.01 -8.10 11.19
C ASP A 50 -15.10 -8.45 12.68
N GLY A 51 -16.21 -9.07 13.10
CA GLY A 51 -16.43 -9.44 14.51
C GLY A 51 -15.50 -10.52 15.06
N GLY A 52 -14.68 -11.16 14.22
CA GLY A 52 -13.68 -12.14 14.63
C GLY A 52 -12.29 -11.53 14.86
N SER A 53 -11.36 -12.31 15.42
CA SER A 53 -9.98 -11.86 15.61
C SER A 53 -9.21 -11.75 14.28
N PRO A 54 -8.36 -10.70 14.11
CA PRO A 54 -7.50 -10.60 12.95
C PRO A 54 -6.49 -11.77 12.89
N PRO A 55 -6.11 -12.24 11.70
CA PRO A 55 -5.05 -13.23 11.53
C PRO A 55 -3.71 -12.67 12.03
N ARG A 56 -2.87 -13.56 12.55
CA ARG A 56 -1.51 -13.20 13.00
C ARG A 56 -0.65 -12.80 11.80
N ILE A 57 0.01 -11.65 11.88
CA ILE A 57 1.03 -11.26 10.90
C ILE A 57 2.32 -12.03 11.23
N LYS A 58 2.83 -12.81 10.28
CA LYS A 58 4.09 -13.55 10.43
C LYS A 58 5.30 -12.69 10.11
N SER A 59 5.19 -11.81 9.10
CA SER A 59 6.28 -10.93 8.70
C SER A 59 5.77 -9.73 7.90
N ILE A 60 6.54 -8.64 7.92
CA ILE A 60 6.30 -7.46 7.09
C ILE A 60 7.59 -7.10 6.36
N TRP A 61 7.46 -6.81 5.07
CA TRP A 61 8.58 -6.53 4.16
C TRP A 61 8.44 -5.16 3.52
N TYR A 62 9.56 -4.45 3.35
CA TYR A 62 9.63 -3.27 2.47
C TYR A 62 9.58 -3.74 1.00
N VAL A 63 8.60 -3.26 0.23
CA VAL A 63 8.43 -3.66 -1.19
C VAL A 63 8.21 -2.47 -2.13
N GLN A 64 8.44 -1.26 -1.62
CA GLN A 64 8.38 -0.05 -2.45
C GLN A 64 9.58 0.01 -3.39
N ASP A 65 9.31 0.08 -4.68
CA ASP A 65 10.31 0.34 -5.70
C ASP A 65 10.35 1.84 -6.03
N ASP A 66 11.55 2.39 -6.21
CA ASP A 66 11.74 3.83 -6.43
C ASP A 66 11.17 4.30 -7.78
N ASN A 67 11.24 3.49 -8.84
CA ASN A 67 10.67 3.86 -10.14
C ASN A 67 9.13 3.87 -10.05
N LEU A 68 8.55 2.88 -9.39
CA LEU A 68 7.10 2.87 -9.11
C LEU A 68 6.70 4.09 -8.27
N LEU A 69 7.51 4.46 -7.27
CA LEU A 69 7.27 5.64 -6.44
C LEU A 69 7.28 6.91 -7.27
N GLN A 70 8.28 7.11 -8.12
CA GLN A 70 8.36 8.31 -8.96
C GLN A 70 7.18 8.40 -9.92
N ARG A 71 6.74 7.29 -10.53
CA ARG A 71 5.53 7.27 -11.36
C ARG A 71 4.29 7.68 -10.56
N HIS A 72 4.12 7.12 -9.37
CA HIS A 72 3.01 7.45 -8.49
C HIS A 72 3.02 8.91 -8.04
N LEU A 73 4.18 9.45 -7.65
CA LEU A 73 4.31 10.85 -7.25
C LEU A 73 4.04 11.82 -8.40
N LYS A 74 4.51 11.51 -9.62
CA LYS A 74 4.16 12.28 -10.82
C LYS A 74 2.66 12.28 -11.09
N TYR A 75 2.00 11.13 -10.93
CA TYR A 75 0.55 11.04 -11.06
C TYR A 75 -0.18 11.85 -9.98
N CYS A 76 0.29 11.82 -8.73
CA CYS A 76 -0.25 12.67 -7.67
C CYS A 76 -0.11 14.16 -8.02
N GLN A 77 1.04 14.56 -8.55
CA GLN A 77 1.31 15.94 -8.98
C GLN A 77 0.41 16.36 -10.15
N SER A 78 0.14 15.49 -11.12
CA SER A 78 -0.76 15.82 -12.24
C SER A 78 -2.21 16.01 -11.82
N ILE A 79 -2.64 15.40 -10.71
CA ILE A 79 -3.95 15.67 -10.10
C ILE A 79 -3.96 17.04 -9.40
N GLY A 80 -2.83 17.42 -8.79
CA GLY A 80 -2.70 18.64 -8.02
C GLY A 80 -3.42 18.58 -6.67
N ASP A 81 -3.65 19.74 -6.08
CA ASP A 81 -4.31 19.86 -4.79
C ASP A 81 -5.82 19.75 -4.95
N VAL A 82 -6.42 18.82 -4.21
CA VAL A 82 -7.85 18.56 -4.21
C VAL A 82 -8.38 18.49 -2.78
N PRO A 83 -9.71 18.58 -2.56
CA PRO A 83 -10.28 18.38 -1.24
C PRO A 83 -9.88 17.01 -0.65
N LEU A 84 -9.29 17.04 0.54
CA LEU A 84 -8.86 15.83 1.23
C LEU A 84 -10.08 15.11 1.83
N LYS A 85 -10.06 13.78 1.77
CA LYS A 85 -10.96 12.92 2.53
C LYS A 85 -10.17 12.24 3.64
N GLY A 86 -10.67 12.18 4.87
CA GLY A 86 -9.92 11.57 5.99
C GLY A 86 -8.56 12.23 6.23
N HIS A 87 -7.50 11.45 6.42
CA HIS A 87 -6.15 11.92 6.78
C HIS A 87 -5.18 11.95 5.59
N GLY A 88 -5.69 12.29 4.40
CA GLY A 88 -4.91 12.32 3.17
C GLY A 88 -3.84 13.41 3.13
N LYS A 89 -3.02 13.39 2.08
CA LYS A 89 -2.04 14.44 1.79
C LYS A 89 -2.10 14.87 0.33
N ASN A 90 -1.87 16.15 0.07
CA ASN A 90 -1.72 16.66 -1.28
C ASN A 90 -0.25 16.67 -1.75
N PRO A 91 -0.01 16.66 -3.07
CA PRO A 91 -1.02 16.62 -4.14
C PRO A 91 -1.65 15.22 -4.32
N GLY A 92 -2.83 15.16 -4.92
CA GLY A 92 -3.50 13.92 -5.34
C GLY A 92 -4.34 13.19 -4.28
N ASN A 93 -4.59 13.81 -3.11
CA ASN A 93 -5.29 13.17 -1.99
C ASN A 93 -4.74 11.76 -1.71
N GLN A 94 -3.45 11.70 -1.41
CA GLN A 94 -2.69 10.49 -1.12
C GLN A 94 -3.17 9.85 0.18
N GLN A 95 -3.68 8.63 0.08
CA GLN A 95 -4.18 7.80 1.16
C GLN A 95 -3.33 6.55 1.34
N ARG A 96 -3.39 5.98 2.54
CA ARG A 96 -2.90 4.63 2.80
C ARG A 96 -4.09 3.68 2.88
N ARG A 97 -4.04 2.58 2.13
CA ARG A 97 -5.11 1.57 2.05
C ARG A 97 -4.54 0.15 2.12
N PHE A 98 -5.42 -0.85 2.14
CA PHE A 98 -5.09 -2.27 2.11
C PHE A 98 -5.52 -2.90 0.78
N HIS A 99 -4.68 -3.76 0.22
CA HIS A 99 -4.99 -4.56 -0.97
C HIS A 99 -4.47 -5.99 -0.73
N ALA A 100 -5.36 -6.98 -0.65
CA ALA A 100 -4.96 -8.38 -0.57
C ALA A 100 -5.14 -9.08 -1.90
N THR A 101 -4.25 -10.02 -2.20
CA THR A 101 -4.27 -10.76 -3.47
C THR A 101 -3.55 -12.10 -3.33
N LYS A 102 -3.55 -12.90 -4.40
CA LYS A 102 -2.96 -14.23 -4.42
C LYS A 102 -1.44 -14.17 -4.35
N LEU A 103 -0.88 -14.82 -3.31
CA LEU A 103 0.53 -15.17 -3.22
C LEU A 103 0.71 -16.58 -3.81
N GLY A 104 1.57 -16.71 -4.82
CA GLY A 104 1.84 -17.99 -5.50
C GLY A 104 3.19 -18.62 -5.15
N CYS A 105 3.90 -18.07 -4.16
CA CYS A 105 5.24 -18.53 -3.78
C CYS A 105 5.52 -18.29 -2.29
N SER A 106 6.58 -18.90 -1.74
CA SER A 106 7.14 -18.49 -0.45
C SER A 106 8.01 -17.25 -0.64
N PHE A 107 7.43 -16.06 -0.43
CA PHE A 107 8.17 -14.80 -0.61
C PHE A 107 9.32 -14.69 0.40
N ARG A 108 10.53 -14.40 -0.08
CA ARG A 108 11.77 -14.27 0.71
C ARG A 108 12.53 -12.99 0.33
N GLY A 109 11.81 -11.87 0.29
CA GLY A 109 12.37 -10.55 -0.03
C GLY A 109 12.57 -10.26 -1.52
N LYS A 110 12.44 -11.27 -2.40
CA LYS A 110 12.55 -11.09 -3.86
C LYS A 110 11.31 -11.62 -4.56
N PRO A 111 10.74 -10.90 -5.55
CA PRO A 111 9.62 -11.41 -6.31
C PRO A 111 10.08 -12.60 -7.18
N CYS A 112 9.29 -13.68 -7.22
CA CYS A 112 9.48 -14.74 -8.22
C CYS A 112 9.14 -14.23 -9.63
N THR A 113 9.25 -15.03 -10.68
CA THR A 113 8.87 -14.66 -12.07
C THR A 113 7.50 -15.18 -12.52
N SER A 114 6.88 -16.08 -11.74
CA SER A 114 5.58 -16.67 -12.08
C SER A 114 4.48 -15.62 -12.24
N SER A 115 3.71 -15.72 -13.33
CA SER A 115 2.51 -14.92 -13.60
C SER A 115 1.33 -15.30 -12.69
N ASN A 116 1.36 -16.50 -12.10
CA ASN A 116 0.34 -16.96 -11.14
C ASN A 116 0.55 -16.41 -9.72
N CYS A 117 1.66 -15.69 -9.49
CA CYS A 117 1.92 -14.98 -8.24
C CYS A 117 1.62 -13.49 -8.43
N PHE A 118 0.39 -13.08 -8.09
CA PHE A 118 -0.06 -11.70 -8.28
C PHE A 118 0.68 -10.73 -7.37
N VAL A 119 0.98 -11.12 -6.13
CA VAL A 119 1.88 -10.37 -5.24
C VAL A 119 3.20 -10.05 -5.93
N CYS A 120 3.90 -11.05 -6.46
CA CYS A 120 5.21 -10.83 -7.10
C CYS A 120 5.07 -10.04 -8.40
N SER A 121 3.98 -10.22 -9.16
CA SER A 121 3.73 -9.44 -10.37
C SER A 121 3.52 -7.95 -10.05
N ILE A 122 2.71 -7.63 -9.04
CA ILE A 122 2.50 -6.25 -8.57
C ILE A 122 3.81 -5.64 -8.08
N ILE A 123 4.63 -6.38 -7.34
CA ILE A 123 5.95 -5.89 -6.87
C ILE A 123 6.86 -5.55 -8.06
N ARG A 124 6.87 -6.36 -9.13
CA ARG A 124 7.73 -6.13 -10.30
C ARG A 124 7.23 -4.98 -11.18
N THR A 125 5.93 -4.86 -11.38
CA THR A 125 5.38 -3.99 -12.44
C THR A 125 4.51 -2.83 -11.94
N GLY A 126 4.22 -2.79 -10.64
CA GLY A 126 3.12 -2.01 -10.09
C GLY A 126 1.75 -2.62 -10.42
N PHE A 127 0.70 -1.91 -10.03
CA PHE A 127 -0.67 -2.28 -10.33
C PHE A 127 -0.97 -2.08 -11.83
N LYS A 128 -1.80 -2.97 -12.38
CA LYS A 128 -2.20 -2.96 -13.79
C LYS A 128 -3.71 -3.01 -13.89
N THR A 129 -4.35 -1.92 -14.31
CA THR A 129 -5.80 -1.85 -14.48
C THR A 129 -6.27 -2.75 -15.62
N SER A 130 -5.41 -3.02 -16.60
CA SER A 130 -5.62 -4.06 -17.63
C SER A 130 -5.73 -5.49 -17.08
N LYS A 131 -5.40 -5.72 -15.80
CA LYS A 131 -5.59 -6.99 -15.10
C LYS A 131 -6.79 -6.96 -14.14
N ALA A 132 -7.51 -5.85 -14.04
CA ALA A 132 -8.72 -5.74 -13.25
C ALA A 132 -9.80 -6.71 -13.77
N GLY A 133 -10.63 -7.24 -12.87
CA GLY A 133 -11.72 -8.15 -13.23
C GLY A 133 -11.31 -9.58 -13.60
N ALA A 134 -10.01 -9.89 -13.75
CA ALA A 134 -9.54 -11.23 -14.11
C ALA A 134 -9.79 -12.30 -13.03
N SER A 135 -10.08 -11.89 -11.78
CA SER A 135 -10.28 -12.83 -10.67
C SER A 135 -11.22 -12.38 -9.55
N ALA A 136 -11.72 -11.12 -9.55
CA ALA A 136 -12.81 -10.61 -8.71
C ALA A 136 -13.01 -9.09 -8.94
N GLY A 137 -14.18 -8.57 -8.56
CA GLY A 137 -14.40 -7.13 -8.32
C GLY A 137 -14.55 -6.26 -9.58
N THR A 138 -15.68 -6.37 -10.28
CA THR A 138 -16.09 -5.41 -11.33
C THR A 138 -17.30 -4.57 -10.92
N ARG A 139 -17.81 -4.76 -9.69
CA ARG A 139 -19.05 -4.13 -9.21
C ARG A 139 -19.03 -2.61 -9.36
N TYR A 140 -17.86 -1.99 -9.20
CA TYR A 140 -17.66 -0.55 -9.33
C TYR A 140 -16.71 -0.21 -10.47
N GLY A 141 -16.63 -1.08 -11.49
CA GLY A 141 -15.79 -0.91 -12.67
C GLY A 141 -14.51 -1.76 -12.65
N ALA A 142 -13.86 -1.86 -13.81
CA ALA A 142 -12.63 -2.63 -14.02
C ALA A 142 -11.39 -1.81 -13.63
N GLY A 143 -11.20 -1.60 -12.33
CA GLY A 143 -10.03 -0.93 -11.76
C GLY A 143 -9.31 -1.75 -10.71
N ALA A 144 -8.28 -1.18 -10.10
CA ALA A 144 -7.57 -1.79 -8.99
C ALA A 144 -8.25 -1.41 -7.66
N TYR A 145 -8.71 -2.42 -6.92
CA TYR A 145 -9.50 -2.23 -5.70
C TYR A 145 -8.59 -2.20 -4.47
N CYS A 146 -8.90 -1.35 -3.50
CA CYS A 146 -8.32 -1.35 -2.17
C CYS A 146 -9.39 -0.95 -1.14
N SER A 147 -9.12 -1.13 0.14
CA SER A 147 -10.04 -0.73 1.21
C SER A 147 -9.30 -0.02 2.33
N ALA A 148 -9.95 0.86 3.09
CA ALA A 148 -9.40 1.32 4.37
C ALA A 148 -9.63 0.31 5.51
N THR A 149 -10.46 -0.70 5.29
CA THR A 149 -10.77 -1.77 6.23
C THR A 149 -9.89 -2.98 5.89
N SER A 150 -9.05 -3.41 6.83
CA SER A 150 -8.13 -4.52 6.61
C SER A 150 -8.88 -5.84 6.46
N SER A 151 -9.95 -6.06 7.23
CA SER A 151 -10.76 -7.27 7.16
C SER A 151 -11.49 -7.43 5.84
N LYS A 152 -12.02 -6.33 5.28
CA LYS A 152 -12.59 -6.32 3.91
C LYS A 152 -11.55 -6.73 2.87
N ALA A 153 -10.37 -6.10 2.90
CA ALA A 153 -9.30 -6.44 1.95
C ALA A 153 -8.88 -7.91 2.09
N TYR A 154 -8.78 -8.44 3.32
CA TYR A 154 -8.32 -9.80 3.61
C TYR A 154 -9.18 -10.89 2.93
N HIS A 155 -10.49 -10.67 2.75
CA HIS A 155 -11.37 -11.61 2.06
C HIS A 155 -10.97 -11.87 0.61
N TYR A 156 -10.28 -10.92 -0.04
CA TYR A 156 -9.76 -11.08 -1.41
C TYR A 156 -8.40 -11.78 -1.48
N GLY A 157 -7.70 -11.94 -0.35
CA GLY A 157 -6.37 -12.53 -0.28
C GLY A 157 -5.99 -12.90 1.15
N LYS A 158 -6.19 -14.17 1.50
CA LYS A 158 -5.99 -14.65 2.89
C LYS A 158 -4.52 -14.90 3.27
N GLN A 159 -3.61 -14.93 2.29
CA GLN A 159 -2.20 -15.28 2.51
C GLN A 159 -1.27 -14.05 2.60
N ALA A 160 -1.64 -12.97 1.90
CA ALA A 160 -0.79 -11.82 1.74
C ALA A 160 -1.60 -10.55 1.49
N MET A 161 -1.14 -9.45 2.07
CA MET A 161 -1.77 -8.14 1.94
C MET A 161 -0.72 -7.05 1.79
N PHE A 162 -0.94 -6.16 0.84
CA PHE A 162 -0.19 -4.91 0.76
C PHE A 162 -0.83 -3.84 1.62
N ILE A 163 0.02 -3.06 2.29
CA ILE A 163 -0.28 -1.67 2.62
C ILE A 163 0.19 -0.82 1.43
N VAL A 164 -0.75 -0.13 0.80
CA VAL A 164 -0.54 0.62 -0.44
C VAL A 164 -0.61 2.13 -0.20
N GLY A 165 0.12 2.90 -1.02
CA GLY A 165 -0.17 4.32 -1.24
C GLY A 165 -1.14 4.47 -2.41
N VAL A 166 -2.14 5.33 -2.28
CA VAL A 166 -3.22 5.50 -3.27
C VAL A 166 -3.47 6.98 -3.49
N ALA A 167 -3.48 7.43 -4.74
CA ALA A 167 -3.89 8.77 -5.14
C ALA A 167 -5.40 8.73 -5.39
N CYS A 168 -6.19 9.09 -4.37
CA CYS A 168 -7.65 9.06 -4.50
C CYS A 168 -8.17 10.21 -5.38
N GLY A 169 -7.42 11.32 -5.50
CA GLY A 169 -7.85 12.52 -6.18
C GLY A 169 -9.25 12.98 -5.74
N VAL A 170 -9.99 13.56 -6.69
CA VAL A 170 -11.45 13.74 -6.60
C VAL A 170 -12.13 12.39 -6.84
N ALA A 171 -12.89 11.91 -5.85
CA ALA A 171 -13.55 10.61 -5.91
C ALA A 171 -15.01 10.72 -6.38
N ASP A 172 -15.40 9.85 -7.30
CA ASP A 172 -16.80 9.54 -7.59
C ASP A 172 -17.38 8.69 -6.45
N VAL A 173 -18.49 9.16 -5.86
CA VAL A 173 -19.20 8.47 -4.76
C VAL A 173 -20.57 7.94 -5.16
N SER A 174 -20.87 7.91 -6.47
CA SER A 174 -22.15 7.42 -7.01
C SER A 174 -22.37 5.92 -6.81
N GLY A 175 -21.29 5.14 -6.62
CA GLY A 175 -21.37 3.68 -6.58
C GLY A 175 -21.68 3.03 -7.93
N SER A 176 -21.57 3.76 -9.04
CA SER A 176 -21.78 3.22 -10.39
C SER A 176 -20.65 2.27 -10.83
N SER A 177 -20.90 1.46 -11.86
CA SER A 177 -19.88 0.61 -12.50
C SER A 177 -19.36 1.15 -13.83
N GLY A 178 -19.96 2.25 -14.30
CA GLY A 178 -19.66 2.88 -15.59
C GLY A 178 -18.33 3.65 -15.59
N ALA A 179 -18.07 4.31 -16.72
CA ALA A 179 -16.92 5.20 -16.87
C ALA A 179 -16.86 6.22 -15.73
N LEU A 180 -15.65 6.58 -15.31
CA LEU A 180 -15.48 7.65 -14.33
C LEU A 180 -16.00 8.98 -14.92
N PRO A 181 -16.81 9.74 -14.17
CA PRO A 181 -17.18 11.09 -14.58
C PRO A 181 -15.95 11.96 -14.82
N GLY A 182 -16.03 12.88 -15.78
CA GLY A 182 -14.96 13.83 -16.07
C GLY A 182 -14.53 14.60 -14.81
N GLY A 183 -13.22 14.74 -14.59
CA GLY A 183 -12.65 15.39 -13.40
C GLY A 183 -12.57 14.51 -12.16
N THR A 184 -12.96 13.23 -12.22
CA THR A 184 -12.77 12.26 -11.13
C THR A 184 -11.63 11.29 -11.43
N HIS A 185 -11.04 10.71 -10.38
CA HIS A 185 -9.79 9.95 -10.45
C HIS A 185 -9.89 8.56 -9.81
N SER A 186 -10.86 8.41 -8.90
CA SER A 186 -11.15 7.17 -8.20
C SER A 186 -12.64 7.06 -7.97
N ARG A 187 -13.08 5.86 -7.61
CA ARG A 187 -14.44 5.61 -7.10
C ARG A 187 -14.33 5.17 -5.66
N ILE A 188 -15.04 5.84 -4.75
CA ILE A 188 -15.10 5.48 -3.34
C ILE A 188 -16.55 5.13 -3.02
N VAL A 189 -16.77 3.90 -2.56
CA VAL A 189 -18.09 3.45 -2.15
C VAL A 189 -18.11 3.35 -0.63
N ASN A 190 -18.71 4.37 -0.01
CA ASN A 190 -18.89 4.47 1.44
C ASN A 190 -20.11 3.64 1.90
N ASN A 191 -20.11 2.34 1.63
CA ASN A 191 -20.95 1.38 2.35
C ASN A 191 -20.17 0.81 3.54
N SER A 192 -20.68 -0.25 4.18
CA SER A 192 -19.99 -0.98 5.28
C SER A 192 -18.57 -1.42 4.94
N ASP A 193 -18.18 -1.44 3.67
CA ASP A 193 -16.99 -2.10 3.17
C ASP A 193 -15.84 -1.14 2.81
N ASP A 194 -16.10 0.17 2.74
CA ASP A 194 -15.13 1.25 2.40
C ASP A 194 -14.15 0.85 1.28
N GLU A 195 -14.72 0.60 0.09
CA GLU A 195 -13.96 0.19 -1.10
C GLU A 195 -13.57 1.42 -1.94
N CYS A 196 -12.31 1.46 -2.35
CA CYS A 196 -11.73 2.45 -3.25
C CYS A 196 -11.23 1.76 -4.51
N VAL A 197 -11.63 2.25 -5.67
CA VAL A 197 -11.22 1.74 -6.98
C VAL A 197 -10.48 2.83 -7.72
N VAL A 198 -9.29 2.51 -8.22
CA VAL A 198 -8.51 3.40 -9.09
C VAL A 198 -8.40 2.82 -10.50
N PHE A 199 -8.36 3.70 -11.49
CA PHE A 199 -8.45 3.33 -12.91
C PHE A 199 -7.17 3.65 -13.70
N ASP A 200 -6.13 4.12 -13.02
CA ASP A 200 -4.79 4.37 -13.58
C ASP A 200 -3.75 3.48 -12.88
N ASP A 201 -2.82 2.92 -13.67
CA ASP A 201 -1.72 2.05 -13.19
C ASP A 201 -0.81 2.74 -12.17
N SER A 202 -0.71 4.06 -12.23
CA SER A 202 0.15 4.90 -11.39
C SER A 202 -0.59 5.43 -10.15
N ALA A 203 -1.91 5.25 -10.07
CA ALA A 203 -2.71 5.72 -8.94
C ALA A 203 -2.47 4.95 -7.65
N MET A 204 -1.84 3.76 -7.70
CA MET A 204 -1.60 2.93 -6.51
C MET A 204 -0.21 2.28 -6.54
N ILE A 205 0.43 2.21 -5.37
CA ILE A 205 1.79 1.66 -5.21
C ILE A 205 1.89 0.74 -3.97
N PRO A 206 2.50 -0.46 -4.09
CA PRO A 206 2.79 -1.29 -2.92
C PRO A 206 3.92 -0.66 -2.08
N LYS A 207 3.72 -0.53 -0.77
CA LYS A 207 4.76 0.00 0.14
C LYS A 207 5.30 -1.08 1.07
N TYR A 208 4.38 -1.83 1.68
CA TYR A 208 4.69 -2.93 2.59
C TYR A 208 3.91 -4.17 2.20
N LEU A 209 4.51 -5.34 2.38
CA LEU A 209 3.85 -6.64 2.21
C LEU A 209 3.75 -7.34 3.56
N LEU A 210 2.52 -7.60 4.01
CA LEU A 210 2.18 -8.39 5.19
C LEU A 210 1.96 -9.84 4.73
N LEU A 211 2.58 -10.79 5.41
CA LEU A 211 2.36 -12.22 5.23
C LEU A 211 1.71 -12.81 6.49
N PHE A 212 0.71 -13.65 6.29
CA PHE A 212 -0.07 -14.29 7.36
C PHE A 212 0.23 -15.78 7.51
#